data_AF-A0A3B0AM77-F1
#
_entry.id   AF-A0A3B0AM77-F1
#
_cell.length_a   1.000
_cell.length_b   1.000
_cell.length_c   1.000
_cell.angle_alpha   90.00
_cell.angle_beta   90.00
_cell.angle_gamma   90.00
#
_symmetry.space_group_name_H-M   'P 1'
#
loop_
_entity.id
_entity.type
_entity.pdbx_description
1 polymer ?
#
loop_
_entity_poly.entity_id
_entity_poly.type
_entity_poly.pdbx_seq_one_letter_code
_entity_poly.pdbx_strand_id
1 'polypeptide(L)'
;MVLAQFIRLQVINPETAFWRRGIEAATRWMAETGAQQLRVPYGYVTPAEWRPAGFPLGTWLADQRKFAKAGSLGRTRVEELDRLGMVWSHQDVAFEEGLTAARAWAAVHGHFLPPAAAVWDGYPVGTWAKNMRTAARLADALAERREAGLPVPAGAKALTEARREALEDIDPGWCPVWDAGWQRCFRLAQAHIQDGGTMPTAAGEVIVQGEDLGRWAQACRLGWDTLTPVQRWLLENVLGLTPAEEHERPVKRTQEDKWALNLQAARQYHAREGHLNVPRKHIETVEDQPVKLGTWTDNVRKRADKLSEQRRADLDTLGIRW
;
A
#
# COMPACT_ATOMS: atom_id res chain seq x y z
N MET A 1 -4.68 -51.01 63.95
CA MET A 1 -4.52 -49.61 64.40
C MET A 1 -3.11 -49.17 64.03
N VAL A 2 -2.80 -48.30 63.08
CA VAL A 2 -3.57 -47.65 62.00
C VAL A 2 -2.57 -47.49 60.85
N LEU A 3 -2.90 -48.15 59.75
CA LEU A 3 -2.41 -47.87 58.40
C LEU A 3 -3.03 -46.54 57.97
N ALA A 4 -2.59 -45.40 58.52
CA ALA A 4 -3.02 -44.07 58.09
C ALA A 4 -2.05 -43.00 58.57
N GLN A 5 -0.91 -42.88 57.89
CA GLN A 5 -0.18 -41.61 57.82
C GLN A 5 0.75 -41.53 56.61
N PHE A 6 0.36 -42.14 55.48
CA PHE A 6 1.08 -42.02 54.21
C PHE A 6 0.29 -41.29 53.11
N ILE A 7 -0.80 -40.61 53.48
CA ILE A 7 -1.60 -39.78 52.57
C ILE A 7 -1.82 -38.43 53.25
N ARG A 8 -0.84 -37.52 53.18
CA ARG A 8 -1.09 -36.07 53.40
C ARG A 8 0.01 -35.09 53.05
N LEU A 9 0.99 -35.45 52.21
CA LEU A 9 1.88 -34.47 51.59
C LEU A 9 2.14 -34.87 50.13
N GLN A 10 1.07 -34.95 49.34
CA GLN A 10 1.18 -34.49 47.96
C GLN A 10 1.58 -33.02 48.09
N VAL A 11 2.85 -32.74 47.87
CA VAL A 11 3.35 -31.38 47.63
C VAL A 11 2.53 -30.87 46.45
N ILE A 12 1.40 -30.21 46.74
CA ILE A 12 0.68 -29.42 45.75
C ILE A 12 1.68 -28.33 45.42
N ASN A 13 2.48 -28.53 44.38
CA ASN A 13 3.28 -27.45 43.83
C ASN A 13 2.25 -26.43 43.33
N PRO A 14 2.08 -25.29 44.04
CA PRO A 14 0.99 -24.36 43.77
C PRO A 14 1.11 -23.78 42.37
N GLU A 15 2.34 -23.67 41.85
CA GLU A 15 2.63 -23.23 40.49
C GLU A 15 2.15 -24.25 39.45
N THR A 16 2.36 -25.55 39.71
CA THR A 16 1.89 -26.62 38.81
C THR A 16 0.36 -26.73 38.84
N ALA A 17 -0.26 -26.54 40.01
CA ALA A 17 -1.71 -26.52 40.15
C ALA A 17 -2.34 -25.30 39.44
N PHE A 18 -1.71 -24.13 39.54
CA PHE A 18 -2.16 -22.92 38.87
C PHE A 18 -2.02 -23.01 37.34
N TRP A 19 -0.92 -23.59 36.84
CA TRP A 19 -0.73 -23.87 35.43
C TRP A 19 -1.80 -24.81 34.87
N ARG A 20 -2.06 -25.95 35.53
CA ARG A 20 -3.11 -26.91 35.12
C ARG A 20 -4.48 -26.25 35.02
N ARG A 21 -4.84 -25.43 36.01
CA ARG A 21 -6.09 -24.65 36.01
C ARG A 21 -6.19 -23.71 34.81
N GLY A 22 -5.08 -23.08 34.41
CA GLY A 22 -5.03 -22.24 33.22
C GLY A 22 -5.23 -23.02 31.92
N ILE A 23 -4.57 -24.19 31.79
CA ILE A 23 -4.73 -25.07 30.62
C ILE A 23 -6.15 -25.65 30.53
N GLU A 24 -6.75 -26.08 31.65
CA GLU A 24 -8.14 -26.55 31.69
C GLU A 24 -9.11 -25.46 31.23
N ALA A 25 -8.95 -24.23 31.74
CA ALA A 25 -9.76 -23.09 31.34
C ALA A 25 -9.57 -22.72 29.86
N ALA A 26 -8.34 -22.70 29.36
CA ALA A 26 -8.03 -22.44 27.95
C ALA A 26 -8.62 -23.51 27.02
N THR A 27 -8.49 -24.78 27.38
CA THR A 27 -9.04 -25.91 26.60
C THR A 27 -10.56 -25.83 26.52
N ARG A 28 -11.22 -25.55 27.65
CA ARG A 28 -12.68 -25.39 27.69
C ARG A 28 -13.15 -24.18 26.89
N TRP A 29 -12.43 -23.06 26.95
CA TRP A 29 -12.70 -21.90 26.10
C TRP A 29 -12.70 -22.25 24.61
N MET A 30 -11.68 -22.98 24.15
CA MET A 30 -11.59 -23.42 22.75
C MET A 30 -12.77 -24.32 22.37
N ALA A 31 -13.16 -25.24 23.25
CA ALA A 31 -14.29 -26.13 23.02
C ALA A 31 -15.64 -25.39 22.98
N GLU A 32 -15.91 -24.46 23.89
CA GLU A 32 -17.18 -23.72 23.95
C GLU A 32 -17.33 -22.70 22.83
N THR A 33 -16.22 -22.07 22.41
CA THR A 33 -16.25 -21.05 21.33
C THR A 33 -16.12 -21.64 19.93
N GLY A 34 -15.58 -22.87 19.81
CA GLY A 34 -15.21 -23.45 18.51
C GLY A 34 -14.10 -22.67 17.79
N ALA A 35 -13.39 -21.79 18.50
CA ALA A 35 -12.33 -20.97 17.93
C ALA A 35 -11.15 -21.85 17.50
N GLN A 36 -10.48 -21.47 16.41
CA GLN A 36 -9.25 -22.13 15.96
C GLN A 36 -7.99 -21.58 16.65
N GLN A 37 -8.10 -20.40 17.26
CA GLN A 37 -7.01 -19.72 17.96
C GLN A 37 -7.49 -19.25 19.34
N LEU A 38 -6.62 -19.34 20.35
CA LEU A 38 -6.90 -18.97 21.73
C LEU A 38 -6.89 -17.45 21.93
N ARG A 39 -7.95 -16.80 21.43
CA ARG A 39 -8.18 -15.35 21.50
C ARG A 39 -9.15 -15.02 22.63
N VAL A 40 -8.64 -15.04 23.86
CA VAL A 40 -9.41 -14.70 25.06
C VAL A 40 -9.30 -13.20 25.36
N PRO A 41 -10.42 -12.48 25.60
CA PRO A 41 -10.40 -11.08 26.04
C PRO A 41 -9.60 -10.90 27.34
N TYR A 42 -8.82 -9.81 27.46
CA TYR A 42 -7.91 -9.59 28.60
C TYR A 42 -8.59 -9.68 29.98
N GLY A 43 -9.80 -9.13 30.10
CA GLY A 43 -10.59 -9.14 31.34
C GLY A 43 -11.45 -10.39 31.54
N TYR A 44 -11.36 -11.40 30.67
CA TYR A 44 -12.20 -12.59 30.78
C TYR A 44 -11.82 -13.42 32.02
N VAL A 45 -12.84 -13.71 32.82
CA VAL A 45 -12.80 -14.58 33.99
C VAL A 45 -13.75 -15.73 33.74
N THR A 46 -13.32 -16.95 34.02
CA THR A 46 -14.14 -18.15 33.80
C THR A 46 -15.43 -18.10 34.64
N PRO A 47 -16.60 -18.43 34.05
CA PRO A 47 -17.89 -18.44 34.75
C PRO A 47 -17.96 -19.35 35.98
N ALA A 48 -19.02 -19.21 36.78
CA ALA A 48 -19.21 -19.97 38.03
C ALA A 48 -19.42 -21.48 37.79
N GLU A 49 -19.98 -21.84 36.65
CA GLU A 49 -20.23 -23.19 36.18
C GLU A 49 -19.01 -23.87 35.54
N TRP A 50 -17.91 -23.13 35.37
CA TRP A 50 -16.66 -23.69 34.90
C TRP A 50 -15.88 -24.38 36.03
N ARG A 51 -15.02 -25.32 35.65
CA ARG A 51 -13.97 -25.84 36.52
C ARG A 51 -12.64 -25.62 35.79
N PRO A 52 -11.77 -24.71 36.27
CA PRO A 52 -11.93 -23.86 37.45
C PRO A 52 -12.89 -22.68 37.21
N ALA A 53 -13.73 -22.35 38.20
CA ALA A 53 -14.54 -21.13 38.24
C ALA A 53 -13.72 -19.93 38.74
N GLY A 54 -14.07 -18.72 38.32
CA GLY A 54 -13.42 -17.48 38.76
C GLY A 54 -11.94 -17.34 38.38
N PHE A 55 -11.41 -18.20 37.50
CA PHE A 55 -10.03 -18.14 37.04
C PHE A 55 -9.84 -16.99 36.04
N PRO A 56 -8.85 -16.10 36.23
CA PRO A 56 -8.64 -14.93 35.38
C PRO A 56 -7.89 -15.31 34.09
N LEU A 57 -8.55 -16.09 33.23
CA LEU A 57 -7.93 -16.67 32.04
C LEU A 57 -7.31 -15.63 31.10
N GLY A 58 -7.98 -14.48 30.88
CA GLY A 58 -7.46 -13.42 30.01
C GLY A 58 -6.14 -12.82 30.52
N THR A 59 -6.07 -12.53 31.82
CA THR A 59 -4.86 -12.00 32.46
C THR A 59 -3.77 -13.07 32.55
N TRP A 60 -4.14 -14.31 32.87
CA TRP A 60 -3.22 -15.44 32.91
C TRP A 60 -2.51 -15.66 31.56
N LEU A 61 -3.25 -15.63 30.45
CA LEU A 61 -2.67 -15.73 29.10
C LEU A 61 -1.79 -14.51 28.76
N ALA A 62 -2.15 -13.32 29.22
CA ALA A 62 -1.31 -12.14 29.06
C ALA A 62 0.03 -12.28 29.80
N ASP A 63 0.02 -12.87 31.00
CA ASP A 63 1.25 -13.14 31.75
C ASP A 63 2.10 -14.23 31.07
N GLN A 64 1.48 -15.25 30.47
CA GLN A 64 2.23 -16.24 29.70
C GLN A 64 2.97 -15.59 28.51
N ARG A 65 2.34 -14.63 27.81
CA ARG A 65 3.02 -13.85 26.76
C ARG A 65 4.21 -13.06 27.30
N LYS A 66 4.07 -12.46 28.49
CA LYS A 66 5.19 -11.74 29.14
C LYS A 66 6.34 -12.68 29.48
N PHE A 67 6.05 -13.83 30.08
CA PHE A 67 7.06 -14.82 30.43
C PHE A 67 7.75 -15.42 29.21
N ALA A 68 6.99 -15.72 28.14
CA ALA A 68 7.56 -16.18 26.87
C ALA A 68 8.48 -15.12 26.26
N LYS A 69 8.03 -13.86 26.20
CA LYS A 69 8.85 -12.74 25.70
C LYS A 69 10.11 -12.51 26.54
N ALA A 70 10.05 -12.77 27.84
CA ALA A 70 11.20 -12.69 28.74
C ALA A 70 12.11 -13.94 28.71
N GLY A 71 11.77 -14.96 27.92
CA GLY A 71 12.51 -16.23 27.87
C GLY A 71 12.41 -17.08 29.14
N SER A 72 11.50 -16.75 30.06
CA SER A 72 11.34 -17.44 31.35
C SER A 72 10.21 -18.48 31.36
N LEU A 73 9.43 -18.58 30.27
CA LEU A 73 8.45 -19.63 30.11
C LEU A 73 9.13 -20.89 29.55
N GLY A 74 9.12 -21.98 30.33
CA GLY A 74 9.75 -23.23 29.93
C GLY A 74 9.18 -23.80 28.62
N ARG A 75 10.04 -24.44 27.81
CA ARG A 75 9.70 -24.95 26.47
C ARG A 75 8.43 -25.82 26.43
N THR A 76 8.29 -26.75 27.37
CA THR A 76 7.10 -27.62 27.45
C THR A 76 5.80 -26.84 27.68
N ARG A 77 5.86 -25.72 28.41
CA ARG A 77 4.70 -24.84 28.64
C ARG A 77 4.31 -24.05 27.38
N VAL A 78 5.31 -23.63 26.61
CA VAL A 78 5.09 -23.02 25.29
C VAL A 78 4.42 -24.03 24.35
N GLU A 79 4.98 -25.24 24.23
CA GLU A 79 4.44 -26.32 23.39
C GLU A 79 3.00 -26.74 23.77
N GLU A 80 2.65 -26.68 25.06
CA GLU A 80 1.29 -26.97 25.53
C GLU A 80 0.29 -25.88 25.14
N LEU A 81 0.67 -24.61 25.24
CA LEU A 81 -0.15 -23.49 24.79
C LEU A 81 -0.24 -23.41 23.26
N ASP A 82 0.83 -23.75 22.54
CA ASP A 82 0.84 -23.82 21.07
C ASP A 82 -0.18 -24.82 20.55
N ARG A 83 -0.29 -26.00 21.18
CA ARG A 83 -1.31 -27.01 20.85
C ARG A 83 -2.75 -26.52 21.04
N LEU A 84 -2.96 -25.52 21.89
CA LEU A 84 -4.25 -24.86 22.08
C LEU A 84 -4.45 -23.66 21.16
N GLY A 85 -3.55 -23.41 20.21
CA GLY A 85 -3.64 -22.29 19.27
C GLY A 85 -3.31 -20.94 19.91
N MET A 86 -2.38 -20.90 20.87
CA MET A 86 -1.98 -19.68 21.55
C MET A 86 -1.45 -18.61 20.59
N VAL A 87 -2.08 -17.44 20.62
CA VAL A 87 -1.60 -16.25 19.90
C VAL A 87 -0.64 -15.48 20.80
N TRP A 88 0.66 -15.67 20.58
CA TRP A 88 1.72 -14.98 21.32
C TRP A 88 1.83 -13.50 20.96
N SER A 89 1.62 -13.18 19.69
CA SER A 89 1.73 -11.82 19.15
C SER A 89 0.75 -11.63 18.00
N HIS A 90 -0.24 -10.76 18.19
CA HIS A 90 -1.20 -10.41 17.14
C HIS A 90 -0.52 -9.76 15.93
N GLN A 91 0.62 -9.09 16.15
CA GLN A 91 1.39 -8.45 15.08
C GLN A 91 2.15 -9.47 14.24
N ASP A 92 2.57 -10.59 14.82
CA ASP A 92 3.23 -11.67 14.07
C ASP A 92 2.19 -12.44 13.27
N VAL A 93 1.04 -12.77 13.87
CA VAL A 93 -0.07 -13.39 13.12
C VAL A 93 -0.51 -12.52 11.93
N ALA A 94 -0.72 -11.21 12.14
CA ALA A 94 -1.10 -10.31 11.06
C ALA A 94 -0.01 -10.15 9.99
N PHE A 95 1.27 -10.31 10.36
CA PHE A 95 2.37 -10.30 9.40
C PHE A 95 2.38 -11.60 8.59
N GLU A 96 2.24 -12.77 9.23
CA GLU A 96 2.20 -14.07 8.54
C GLU A 96 0.99 -14.21 7.60
N GLU A 97 -0.18 -13.69 7.99
CA GLU A 97 -1.37 -13.61 7.11
C GLU A 97 -1.07 -12.75 5.88
N GLY A 98 -0.44 -11.59 6.07
CA GLY A 98 -0.04 -10.73 4.96
C GLY A 98 1.06 -11.32 4.09
N LEU A 99 2.01 -12.03 4.69
CA LEU A 99 3.07 -12.74 3.98
C LEU A 99 2.50 -13.89 3.13
N THR A 100 1.51 -14.60 3.66
CA THR A 100 0.76 -15.63 2.92
C THR A 100 0.06 -15.03 1.71
N ALA A 101 -0.66 -13.91 1.89
CA ALA A 101 -1.31 -13.20 0.79
C ALA A 101 -0.29 -12.65 -0.23
N ALA A 102 0.89 -12.20 0.24
CA ALA A 102 1.97 -11.73 -0.62
C ALA A 102 2.57 -12.86 -1.48
N ARG A 103 2.80 -14.04 -0.90
CA ARG A 103 3.25 -15.24 -1.63
C ARG A 103 2.23 -15.66 -2.67
N ALA A 104 0.95 -15.72 -2.29
CA ALA A 104 -0.13 -16.08 -3.21
C ALA A 104 -0.25 -15.06 -4.37
N TRP A 105 -0.18 -13.77 -4.05
CA TRP A 105 -0.15 -12.71 -5.06
C TRP A 105 1.01 -12.89 -6.04
N ALA A 106 2.23 -13.03 -5.52
CA ALA A 106 3.44 -13.14 -6.33
C ALA A 106 3.44 -14.41 -7.20
N ALA A 107 2.93 -15.53 -6.69
CA ALA A 107 2.80 -16.77 -7.45
C ALA A 107 1.90 -16.63 -8.69
N VAL A 108 0.86 -15.79 -8.61
CA VAL A 108 -0.08 -15.57 -9.73
C VAL A 108 0.37 -14.45 -10.65
N HIS A 109 0.98 -13.39 -10.13
CA HIS A 109 1.29 -12.18 -10.89
C HIS A 109 2.76 -12.09 -11.33
N GLY A 110 3.64 -12.96 -10.82
CA GLY A 110 5.08 -12.98 -11.11
C GLY A 110 5.91 -11.93 -10.36
N HIS A 111 5.28 -11.16 -9.48
CA HIS A 111 5.93 -10.11 -8.69
C HIS A 111 5.08 -9.74 -7.45
N PHE A 112 5.68 -9.17 -6.40
CA PHE A 112 4.97 -8.64 -5.23
C PHE A 112 4.86 -7.11 -5.28
N LEU A 113 4.11 -6.62 -6.27
CA LEU A 113 3.85 -5.18 -6.46
C LEU A 113 2.34 -4.89 -6.60
N PRO A 114 1.49 -5.34 -5.67
CA PRO A 114 0.05 -5.13 -5.78
C PRO A 114 -0.30 -3.64 -5.88
N PRO A 115 -1.27 -3.25 -6.74
CA PRO A 115 -1.89 -1.92 -6.69
C PRO A 115 -2.43 -1.61 -5.29
N ALA A 116 -2.51 -0.33 -4.93
CA ALA A 116 -2.88 0.09 -3.57
C ALA A 116 -4.27 -0.43 -3.12
N ALA A 117 -5.21 -0.55 -4.06
CA ALA A 117 -6.57 -1.03 -3.81
C ALA A 117 -6.72 -2.55 -3.96
N ALA A 118 -5.65 -3.29 -4.21
CA ALA A 118 -5.71 -4.73 -4.45
C ALA A 118 -6.15 -5.50 -3.19
N VAL A 119 -7.05 -6.45 -3.41
CA VAL A 119 -7.56 -7.40 -2.42
C VAL A 119 -7.33 -8.81 -2.96
N TRP A 120 -6.81 -9.71 -2.12
CA TRP A 120 -6.54 -11.11 -2.45
C TRP A 120 -7.25 -12.00 -1.43
N ASP A 121 -8.22 -12.81 -1.87
CA ASP A 121 -9.03 -13.67 -0.99
C ASP A 121 -9.61 -12.94 0.24
N GLY A 122 -10.10 -11.71 0.02
CA GLY A 122 -10.63 -10.84 1.07
C GLY A 122 -9.56 -10.12 1.91
N TYR A 123 -8.28 -10.44 1.74
CA TYR A 123 -7.17 -9.76 2.41
C TYR A 123 -6.74 -8.50 1.63
N PRO A 124 -6.66 -7.31 2.26
CA PRO A 124 -6.28 -6.05 1.59
C PRO A 124 -4.77 -5.96 1.32
N VAL A 125 -4.25 -6.85 0.47
CA VAL A 125 -2.82 -7.03 0.18
C VAL A 125 -2.13 -5.76 -0.35
N GLY A 126 -2.85 -4.92 -1.11
CA GLY A 126 -2.32 -3.65 -1.61
C GLY A 126 -2.00 -2.64 -0.50
N THR A 127 -2.92 -2.52 0.47
CA THR A 127 -2.72 -1.65 1.64
C THR A 127 -1.64 -2.22 2.55
N TRP A 128 -1.63 -3.54 2.75
CA TRP A 128 -0.58 -4.19 3.54
C TRP A 128 0.81 -3.99 2.93
N ALA A 129 0.98 -4.23 1.63
CA ALA A 129 2.25 -4.03 0.92
C ALA A 129 2.73 -2.57 1.02
N LYS A 130 1.81 -1.60 0.88
CA LYS A 130 2.13 -0.17 1.10
C LYS A 130 2.68 0.07 2.50
N ASN A 131 2.02 -0.46 3.53
CA ASN A 131 2.45 -0.30 4.92
C ASN A 131 3.81 -0.96 5.18
N MET A 132 4.07 -2.14 4.59
CA MET A 132 5.37 -2.81 4.67
C MET A 132 6.48 -1.97 4.03
N ARG A 133 6.23 -1.37 2.85
CA ARG A 133 7.21 -0.47 2.21
C ARG A 133 7.48 0.77 3.07
N THR A 134 6.46 1.34 3.70
CA THR A 134 6.64 2.46 4.64
C THR A 134 7.48 2.05 5.85
N ALA A 135 7.23 0.87 6.42
CA ALA A 135 7.99 0.36 7.55
C ALA A 135 9.45 0.02 7.19
N ALA A 136 9.69 -0.50 5.98
CA ALA A 136 11.02 -0.77 5.44
C ALA A 136 11.81 0.53 5.24
N ARG A 137 11.24 1.52 4.56
CA ARG A 137 11.89 2.83 4.37
C ARG A 137 12.17 3.55 5.68
N LEU A 138 11.28 3.39 6.67
CA LEU A 138 11.53 3.87 8.02
C LEU A 138 12.74 3.15 8.65
N ALA A 139 12.86 1.84 8.47
CA ALA A 139 14.02 1.08 8.95
C ALA A 139 15.32 1.61 8.35
N ASP A 140 15.34 1.87 7.04
CA ASP A 140 16.51 2.41 6.32
C ASP A 140 16.89 3.80 6.85
N ALA A 141 15.93 4.71 6.94
CA ALA A 141 16.16 6.05 7.49
C ALA A 141 16.65 6.02 8.95
N LEU A 142 16.19 5.07 9.76
CA LEU A 142 16.67 4.89 11.13
C LEU A 142 18.07 4.29 11.19
N ALA A 143 18.43 3.41 10.25
CA ALA A 143 19.78 2.88 10.13
C ALA A 143 20.78 4.00 9.80
N GLU A 144 20.49 4.80 8.77
CA GLU A 144 21.29 5.99 8.40
C GLU A 144 21.45 6.95 9.59
N ARG A 145 20.37 7.16 10.35
CA ARG A 145 20.39 8.03 11.53
C ARG A 145 21.31 7.49 12.63
N ARG A 146 21.34 6.17 12.85
CA ARG A 146 22.26 5.53 13.81
C ARG A 146 23.71 5.67 13.35
N GLU A 147 23.99 5.43 12.07
CA GLU A 147 25.33 5.60 11.51
C GLU A 147 25.84 7.03 11.63
N ALA A 148 24.96 8.01 11.47
CA ALA A 148 25.24 9.43 11.69
C ALA A 148 25.35 9.82 13.18
N GLY A 149 25.21 8.89 14.13
CA GLY A 149 25.27 9.16 15.57
C GLY A 149 24.09 10.00 16.11
N LEU A 150 22.98 10.06 15.38
CA LEU A 150 21.81 10.87 15.73
C LEU A 150 20.81 10.07 16.58
N PRO A 151 20.04 10.72 17.49
CA PRO A 151 19.07 10.03 18.34
C PRO A 151 17.95 9.36 17.53
N VAL A 152 17.64 8.09 17.83
CA VAL A 152 16.53 7.35 17.23
C VAL A 152 15.34 7.33 18.18
N PRO A 153 14.12 7.70 17.72
CA PRO A 153 12.92 7.61 18.54
C PRO A 153 12.64 6.17 19.00
N ALA A 154 12.40 6.01 20.31
CA ALA A 154 11.97 4.74 20.87
C ALA A 154 10.57 4.35 20.35
N GLY A 155 10.34 3.07 20.06
CA GLY A 155 9.04 2.57 19.62
C GLY A 155 8.67 2.86 18.16
N ALA A 156 9.62 3.28 17.33
CA ALA A 156 9.40 3.39 15.89
C ALA A 156 8.97 2.03 15.31
N LYS A 157 7.87 2.03 14.53
CA LYS A 157 7.31 0.82 13.90
C LYS A 157 8.04 0.46 12.61
N ALA A 158 9.37 0.41 12.69
CA ALA A 158 10.23 0.00 11.60
C ALA A 158 10.06 -1.50 11.31
N LEU A 159 10.24 -1.90 10.06
CA LEU A 159 10.26 -3.31 9.70
C LEU A 159 11.51 -3.96 10.32
N THR A 160 11.37 -5.16 10.87
CA THR A 160 12.51 -5.92 11.38
C THR A 160 13.26 -6.57 10.22
N GLU A 161 14.54 -6.89 10.43
CA GLU A 161 15.38 -7.52 9.41
C GLU A 161 14.78 -8.84 8.91
N ALA A 162 14.42 -9.75 9.82
CA ALA A 162 13.80 -11.02 9.46
C ALA A 162 12.51 -10.87 8.63
N ARG A 163 11.73 -9.80 8.86
CA ARG A 163 10.51 -9.53 8.09
C ARG A 163 10.82 -8.92 6.72
N ARG A 164 11.91 -8.16 6.61
CA ARG A 164 12.43 -7.66 5.34
C ARG A 164 12.93 -8.83 4.48
N GLU A 165 13.79 -9.68 5.03
CA GLU A 165 14.29 -10.88 4.35
C GLU A 165 13.15 -11.75 3.82
N ALA A 166 12.13 -12.01 4.66
CA ALA A 166 10.97 -12.81 4.26
C ALA A 166 10.18 -12.22 3.07
N LEU A 167 10.18 -10.90 2.90
CA LEU A 167 9.55 -10.21 1.76
C LEU A 167 10.47 -10.20 0.53
N GLU A 168 11.77 -10.06 0.73
CA GLU A 168 12.79 -10.11 -0.33
C GLU A 168 12.88 -11.50 -0.97
N ASP A 169 12.69 -12.56 -0.18
CA ASP A 169 12.55 -13.94 -0.67
C ASP A 169 11.35 -14.12 -1.62
N ILE A 170 10.32 -13.29 -1.49
CA ILE A 170 9.15 -13.32 -2.39
C ILE A 170 9.46 -12.55 -3.67
N ASP A 171 9.98 -11.33 -3.54
CA ASP A 171 10.35 -10.47 -4.66
C ASP A 171 11.38 -9.44 -4.18
N PRO A 172 12.67 -9.54 -4.59
CA PRO A 172 13.69 -8.55 -4.22
C PRO A 172 13.34 -7.12 -4.64
N GLY A 173 12.50 -6.96 -5.66
CA GLY A 173 12.01 -5.69 -6.16
C GLY A 173 10.77 -5.15 -5.43
N TRP A 174 10.34 -5.77 -4.32
CA TRP A 174 9.08 -5.43 -3.64
C TRP A 174 9.05 -4.00 -3.07
N CYS A 175 10.19 -3.46 -2.62
CA CYS A 175 10.32 -2.13 -2.02
C CYS A 175 11.32 -1.24 -2.80
N PRO A 176 10.96 -0.78 -4.01
CA PRO A 176 11.85 0.06 -4.78
C PRO A 176 12.05 1.43 -4.12
N VAL A 177 13.21 2.05 -4.40
CA VAL A 177 13.52 3.43 -3.99
C VAL A 177 12.72 4.48 -4.78
N TRP A 178 12.08 4.07 -5.89
CA TRP A 178 11.17 4.87 -6.71
C TRP A 178 9.71 4.41 -6.57
N ASP A 179 8.84 4.87 -7.46
CA ASP A 179 7.42 4.54 -7.45
C ASP A 179 7.17 3.04 -7.71
N ALA A 180 6.33 2.41 -6.87
CA ALA A 180 6.02 0.99 -6.99
C ALA A 180 5.14 0.66 -8.21
N GLY A 181 4.37 1.63 -8.72
CA GLY A 181 3.65 1.49 -9.99
C GLY A 181 4.60 1.43 -11.17
N TRP A 182 5.62 2.31 -11.20
CA TRP A 182 6.69 2.24 -12.19
C TRP A 182 7.39 0.89 -12.17
N GLN A 183 7.77 0.40 -10.98
CA GLN A 183 8.40 -0.92 -10.84
C GLN A 183 7.49 -2.04 -11.34
N ARG A 184 6.18 -1.97 -11.06
CA ARG A 184 5.20 -2.95 -11.54
C ARG A 184 5.16 -2.96 -13.07
N CYS A 185 4.96 -1.82 -13.72
CA CYS A 185 4.93 -1.75 -15.18
C CYS A 185 6.24 -2.23 -15.80
N PHE A 186 7.39 -1.91 -15.19
CA PHE A 186 8.68 -2.44 -15.62
C PHE A 186 8.73 -3.97 -15.57
N ARG A 187 8.29 -4.59 -14.47
CA ARG A 187 8.25 -6.06 -14.32
C ARG A 187 7.31 -6.72 -15.33
N LEU A 188 6.15 -6.12 -15.57
CA LEU A 188 5.18 -6.61 -16.56
C LEU A 188 5.70 -6.48 -17.99
N ALA A 189 6.35 -5.37 -18.32
CA ALA A 189 7.00 -5.16 -19.61
C ALA A 189 8.16 -6.14 -19.81
N GLN A 190 9.00 -6.34 -18.79
CA GLN A 190 10.08 -7.33 -18.83
C GLN A 190 9.54 -8.75 -19.07
N ALA A 191 8.51 -9.17 -18.35
CA ALA A 191 7.88 -10.47 -18.53
C ALA A 191 7.29 -10.62 -19.93
N HIS A 192 6.59 -9.60 -20.43
CA HIS A 192 6.03 -9.59 -21.78
C HIS A 192 7.10 -9.82 -22.86
N ILE A 193 8.27 -9.16 -22.75
CA ILE A 193 9.39 -9.36 -23.67
C ILE A 193 9.98 -10.77 -23.54
N GLN A 194 10.13 -11.26 -22.31
CA GLN A 194 10.65 -12.61 -22.05
C GLN A 194 9.75 -13.70 -22.65
N ASP A 195 8.45 -13.47 -22.70
CA ASP A 195 7.45 -14.35 -23.33
C ASP A 195 7.41 -14.19 -24.88
N GLY A 196 8.35 -13.45 -25.47
CA GLY A 196 8.47 -13.25 -26.92
C GLY A 196 7.68 -12.05 -27.47
N GLY A 197 7.10 -11.23 -26.60
CA GLY A 197 6.46 -9.98 -26.97
C GLY A 197 7.47 -8.89 -27.36
N THR A 198 6.98 -7.83 -27.99
CA THR A 198 7.74 -6.62 -28.30
C THR A 198 7.24 -5.46 -27.48
N MET A 199 8.11 -4.52 -27.12
CA MET A 199 7.68 -3.35 -26.34
C MET A 199 6.59 -2.56 -27.07
N PRO A 200 5.40 -2.37 -26.47
CA PRO A 200 4.34 -1.57 -27.06
C PRO A 200 4.74 -0.10 -27.11
N THR A 201 4.37 0.57 -28.20
CA THR A 201 4.71 1.97 -28.45
C THR A 201 3.48 2.87 -28.49
N ALA A 202 2.26 2.29 -28.55
CA ALA A 202 1.00 3.01 -28.47
C ALA A 202 0.14 2.57 -27.29
N ALA A 203 -0.59 3.53 -26.72
CA ALA A 203 -1.53 3.27 -25.62
C ALA A 203 -2.60 2.25 -26.04
N GLY A 204 -2.86 1.27 -25.18
CA GLY A 204 -3.87 0.23 -25.37
C GLY A 204 -3.41 -0.99 -26.18
N GLU A 205 -2.19 -1.00 -26.73
CA GLU A 205 -1.67 -2.17 -27.47
C GLU A 205 -1.53 -3.40 -26.58
N VAL A 206 -0.97 -3.21 -25.39
CA VAL A 206 -0.74 -4.30 -24.42
C VAL A 206 -1.19 -3.84 -23.05
N ILE A 207 -2.22 -4.50 -22.53
CA ILE A 207 -2.75 -4.30 -21.18
C ILE A 207 -2.57 -5.60 -20.40
N VAL A 208 -1.75 -5.56 -19.36
CA VAL A 208 -1.44 -6.73 -18.53
C VAL A 208 -1.73 -6.37 -17.08
N GLN A 209 -2.52 -7.19 -16.40
CA GLN A 209 -2.93 -6.96 -15.00
C GLN A 209 -3.53 -5.56 -14.75
N GLY A 210 -4.22 -5.00 -15.76
CA GLY A 210 -4.83 -3.68 -15.71
C GLY A 210 -3.88 -2.50 -15.97
N GLU A 211 -2.60 -2.76 -16.21
CA GLU A 211 -1.60 -1.75 -16.59
C GLU A 211 -1.45 -1.66 -18.10
N ASP A 212 -1.53 -0.44 -18.64
CA ASP A 212 -1.33 -0.17 -20.07
C ASP A 212 0.15 0.10 -20.34
N LEU A 213 0.85 -0.92 -20.84
CA LEU A 213 2.30 -0.89 -21.01
C LEU A 213 2.73 0.08 -22.11
N GLY A 214 1.91 0.28 -23.14
CA GLY A 214 2.21 1.23 -24.22
C GLY A 214 2.09 2.68 -23.74
N ARG A 215 1.04 2.99 -22.97
CA ARG A 215 0.92 4.31 -22.32
C ARG A 215 2.07 4.54 -21.33
N TRP A 216 2.45 3.54 -20.55
CA TRP A 216 3.57 3.63 -19.62
C TRP A 216 4.91 3.83 -20.33
N ALA A 217 5.16 3.11 -21.43
CA ALA A 217 6.36 3.25 -22.24
C ALA A 217 6.46 4.68 -22.81
N GLN A 218 5.38 5.20 -23.40
CA GLN A 218 5.33 6.59 -23.87
C GLN A 218 5.63 7.60 -22.76
N ALA A 219 5.05 7.42 -21.58
CA ALA A 219 5.30 8.29 -20.44
C ALA A 219 6.79 8.27 -20.02
N CYS A 220 7.43 7.10 -20.05
CA CYS A 220 8.86 6.97 -19.78
C CYS A 220 9.71 7.68 -20.85
N ARG A 221 9.42 7.47 -22.14
CA ARG A 221 10.15 8.10 -23.25
C ARG A 221 10.05 9.63 -23.23
N LEU A 222 8.85 10.16 -22.95
CA LEU A 222 8.60 11.61 -22.86
C LEU A 222 9.15 12.24 -21.58
N GLY A 223 9.18 11.48 -20.49
CA GLY A 223 9.66 11.90 -19.17
C GLY A 223 11.12 11.53 -18.87
N TRP A 224 11.91 11.20 -19.88
CA TRP A 224 13.23 10.57 -19.73
C TRP A 224 14.18 11.30 -18.77
N ASP A 225 14.20 12.63 -18.85
CA ASP A 225 15.08 13.49 -18.04
C ASP A 225 14.69 13.52 -16.56
N THR A 226 13.47 13.09 -16.22
CA THR A 226 12.98 13.00 -14.84
C THR A 226 13.28 11.67 -14.17
N LEU A 227 13.70 10.67 -14.96
CA LEU A 227 14.05 9.34 -14.46
C LEU A 227 15.41 9.36 -13.76
N THR A 228 15.60 8.46 -12.79
CA THR A 228 16.92 8.24 -12.19
C THR A 228 17.89 7.60 -13.20
N PRO A 229 19.21 7.71 -13.01
CA PRO A 229 20.19 7.03 -13.87
C PRO A 229 19.95 5.52 -13.99
N VAL A 230 19.60 4.86 -12.88
CA VAL A 230 19.30 3.42 -12.86
C VAL A 230 18.04 3.09 -13.66
N GLN A 231 16.97 3.90 -13.54
CA GLN A 231 15.76 3.70 -14.34
C GLN A 231 16.05 3.85 -15.84
N ARG A 232 16.81 4.88 -16.26
CA ARG A 232 17.21 5.03 -17.67
C ARG A 232 17.99 3.81 -18.16
N TRP A 233 18.96 3.36 -17.36
CA TRP A 233 19.75 2.17 -17.68
C TRP A 233 18.87 0.92 -17.83
N LEU A 234 17.91 0.70 -16.93
CA LEU A 234 16.97 -0.42 -17.02
C LEU A 234 16.11 -0.35 -18.28
N LEU A 235 15.56 0.83 -18.60
CA LEU A 235 14.74 1.01 -19.79
C LEU A 235 15.52 0.77 -21.08
N GLU A 236 16.73 1.31 -21.20
CA GLU A 236 17.60 1.13 -22.38
C GLU A 236 18.07 -0.32 -22.51
N ASN A 237 18.62 -0.90 -21.44
CA ASN A 237 19.37 -2.15 -21.52
C ASN A 237 18.51 -3.40 -21.31
N VAL A 238 17.38 -3.27 -20.61
CA VAL A 238 16.47 -4.42 -20.36
C VAL A 238 15.27 -4.38 -21.30
N LEU A 239 14.71 -3.21 -21.58
CA LEU A 239 13.49 -3.08 -22.40
C LEU A 239 13.73 -2.52 -23.81
N GLY A 240 14.94 -2.05 -24.13
CA GLY A 240 15.24 -1.46 -25.44
C GLY A 240 14.53 -0.13 -25.72
N LEU A 241 14.11 0.59 -24.67
CA LEU A 241 13.46 1.90 -24.80
C LEU A 241 14.49 3.02 -24.87
N THR A 242 14.26 3.99 -25.75
CA THR A 242 15.06 5.20 -25.91
C THR A 242 14.23 6.46 -25.59
N PRO A 243 14.86 7.58 -25.21
CA PRO A 243 14.15 8.85 -25.03
C PRO A 243 13.33 9.22 -26.28
N ALA A 244 12.22 9.92 -26.07
CA ALA A 244 11.44 10.45 -27.18
C ALA A 244 12.25 11.50 -27.96
N GLU A 245 12.27 11.35 -29.28
CA GLU A 245 12.85 12.32 -30.21
C GLU A 245 12.04 13.62 -30.23
N GLU A 246 12.64 14.70 -30.70
CA GLU A 246 11.99 16.03 -30.70
C GLU A 246 10.65 16.02 -31.44
N HIS A 247 10.54 15.26 -32.53
CA HIS A 247 9.33 15.16 -33.34
C HIS A 247 8.20 14.35 -32.66
N GLU A 248 8.53 13.49 -31.69
CA GLU A 248 7.56 12.71 -30.91
C GLU A 248 7.07 13.49 -29.68
N ARG A 249 7.79 14.53 -29.28
CA ARG A 249 7.43 15.35 -28.12
C ARG A 249 6.21 16.20 -28.47
N PRO A 250 5.18 16.25 -27.61
CA PRO A 250 4.06 17.15 -27.81
C PRO A 250 4.56 18.58 -27.91
N VAL A 251 4.19 19.29 -28.98
CA VAL A 251 4.53 20.70 -29.16
C VAL A 251 4.05 21.47 -27.94
N LYS A 252 4.99 21.98 -27.13
CA LYS A 252 4.68 22.81 -25.98
C LYS A 252 4.14 24.15 -26.48
N ARG A 253 2.82 24.24 -26.63
CA ARG A 253 2.13 25.50 -26.91
C ARG A 253 2.52 26.54 -25.87
N THR A 254 2.99 27.68 -26.34
CA THR A 254 3.27 28.84 -25.51
C THR A 254 1.99 29.32 -24.82
N GLN A 255 2.13 30.16 -23.80
CA GLN A 255 0.95 30.77 -23.17
C GLN A 255 0.18 31.65 -24.17
N GLU A 256 0.87 32.19 -25.17
CA GLU A 256 0.26 32.96 -26.26
C GLU A 256 -0.52 32.07 -27.21
N ASP A 257 0.01 30.92 -27.63
CA ASP A 257 -0.72 29.96 -28.48
C ASP A 257 -1.98 29.46 -27.79
N LYS A 258 -1.89 29.17 -26.48
CA LYS A 258 -3.04 28.76 -25.67
C LYS A 258 -4.06 29.90 -25.58
N TRP A 259 -3.61 31.13 -25.38
CA TRP A 259 -4.50 32.29 -25.36
C TRP A 259 -5.21 32.47 -26.70
N ALA A 260 -4.45 32.46 -27.81
CA ALA A 260 -4.97 32.61 -29.15
C ALA A 260 -6.02 31.54 -29.50
N LEU A 261 -5.76 30.28 -29.19
CA LEU A 261 -6.71 29.19 -29.41
C LEU A 261 -8.00 29.35 -28.58
N ASN A 262 -7.89 29.73 -27.31
CA ASN A 262 -9.08 29.97 -26.49
C ASN A 262 -9.87 31.20 -26.96
N LEU A 263 -9.18 32.26 -27.43
CA LEU A 263 -9.82 33.43 -28.01
C LEU A 263 -10.51 33.11 -29.35
N GLN A 264 -9.92 32.24 -30.18
CA GLN A 264 -10.54 31.70 -31.39
C GLN A 264 -11.79 30.90 -31.06
N ALA A 265 -11.73 30.02 -30.06
CA ALA A 265 -12.91 29.29 -29.56
C ALA A 265 -14.01 30.26 -29.06
N ALA A 266 -13.62 31.31 -28.34
CA ALA A 266 -14.54 32.33 -27.84
C ALA A 266 -15.20 33.12 -28.99
N ARG A 267 -14.42 33.50 -30.02
CA ARG A 267 -14.92 34.13 -31.24
C ARG A 267 -15.88 33.22 -32.00
N GLN A 268 -15.55 31.94 -32.14
CA GLN A 268 -16.40 30.94 -32.80
C GLN A 268 -17.74 30.75 -32.05
N TYR A 269 -17.69 30.62 -30.72
CA TYR A 269 -18.89 30.53 -29.89
C TYR A 269 -19.73 31.81 -29.98
N HIS A 270 -19.10 32.98 -29.88
CA HIS A 270 -19.80 34.26 -29.99
C HIS A 270 -20.42 34.45 -31.38
N ALA A 271 -19.73 34.07 -32.46
CA ALA A 271 -20.27 34.14 -33.81
C ALA A 271 -21.53 33.27 -33.99
N ARG A 272 -21.59 32.13 -33.29
CA ARG A 272 -22.75 31.21 -33.33
C ARG A 272 -23.90 31.64 -32.43
N GLU A 273 -23.59 32.03 -31.19
CA GLU A 273 -24.60 32.28 -30.13
C GLU A 273 -24.92 33.76 -29.91
N GLY A 274 -24.12 34.67 -30.46
CA GLY A 274 -24.23 36.12 -30.26
C GLY A 274 -23.85 36.61 -28.86
N HIS A 275 -23.32 35.73 -28.00
CA HIS A 275 -22.92 36.07 -26.63
C HIS A 275 -21.83 35.14 -26.09
N LEU A 276 -21.19 35.53 -24.99
CA LEU A 276 -20.15 34.74 -24.31
C LEU A 276 -20.62 34.13 -22.97
N ASN A 277 -21.91 33.78 -22.88
CA ASN A 277 -22.49 33.04 -21.75
C ASN A 277 -22.27 31.53 -21.93
N VAL A 278 -21.02 31.11 -21.80
CA VAL A 278 -20.61 29.72 -22.06
C VAL A 278 -20.92 28.84 -20.84
N PRO A 279 -21.66 27.72 -20.97
CA PRO A 279 -21.85 26.77 -19.88
C PRO A 279 -20.50 26.21 -19.39
N ARG A 280 -20.30 26.06 -18.08
CA ARG A 280 -19.02 25.66 -17.47
C ARG A 280 -18.40 24.36 -18.05
N LYS A 281 -19.24 23.40 -18.44
CA LYS A 281 -18.82 22.11 -19.02
C LYS A 281 -18.69 22.13 -20.55
N HIS A 282 -19.00 23.25 -21.20
CA HIS A 282 -18.96 23.37 -22.65
C HIS A 282 -17.55 23.18 -23.19
N ILE A 283 -17.47 22.40 -24.26
CA ILE A 283 -16.25 22.16 -25.04
C ILE A 283 -16.54 22.67 -26.46
N GLU A 284 -15.72 23.59 -26.92
CA GLU A 284 -15.76 24.12 -28.28
C GLU A 284 -14.68 23.42 -29.11
N THR A 285 -15.04 22.89 -30.27
CA THR A 285 -14.05 22.26 -31.16
C THR A 285 -13.50 23.32 -32.12
N VAL A 286 -12.19 23.55 -32.07
CA VAL A 286 -11.47 24.47 -32.97
C VAL A 286 -10.38 23.68 -33.68
N GLU A 287 -10.40 23.65 -35.01
CA GLU A 287 -9.41 22.90 -35.82
C GLU A 287 -9.27 21.44 -35.34
N ASP A 288 -10.41 20.77 -35.16
CA ASP A 288 -10.55 19.39 -34.64
C ASP A 288 -10.01 19.17 -33.21
N GLN A 289 -9.74 20.25 -32.47
CA GLN A 289 -9.24 20.18 -31.10
C GLN A 289 -10.30 20.63 -30.07
N PRO A 290 -10.55 19.83 -29.02
CA PRO A 290 -11.49 20.20 -27.97
C PRO A 290 -10.91 21.27 -27.04
N VAL A 291 -11.52 22.45 -27.04
CA VAL A 291 -11.20 23.56 -26.13
C VAL A 291 -12.25 23.61 -25.03
N LYS A 292 -11.83 23.49 -23.76
CA LYS A 292 -12.72 23.60 -22.58
C LYS A 292 -13.15 25.05 -22.33
N LEU A 293 -13.84 25.65 -23.29
CA LEU A 293 -14.18 27.08 -23.32
C LEU A 293 -14.98 27.51 -22.08
N GLY A 294 -15.88 26.67 -21.58
CA GLY A 294 -16.63 26.97 -20.35
C GLY A 294 -15.75 27.12 -19.10
N THR A 295 -14.75 26.26 -18.96
CA THR A 295 -13.81 26.36 -17.83
C THR A 295 -12.84 27.54 -18.03
N TRP A 296 -12.40 27.80 -19.26
CA TRP A 296 -11.51 28.91 -19.55
C TRP A 296 -12.18 30.26 -19.30
N THR A 297 -13.41 30.47 -19.80
CA THR A 297 -14.19 31.70 -19.58
C THR A 297 -14.43 31.98 -18.09
N ASP A 298 -14.82 30.95 -17.32
CA ASP A 298 -14.92 31.05 -15.85
C ASP A 298 -13.61 31.50 -15.18
N ASN A 299 -12.48 30.94 -15.62
CA ASN A 299 -11.17 31.26 -15.04
C ASN A 299 -10.71 32.67 -15.39
N VAL A 300 -10.99 33.12 -16.61
CA VAL A 300 -10.67 34.47 -17.09
C VAL A 300 -11.49 35.52 -16.33
N ARG A 301 -12.79 35.30 -16.09
CA ARG A 301 -13.62 36.17 -15.24
C ARG A 301 -13.08 36.28 -13.82
N LYS A 302 -12.75 35.14 -13.20
CA LYS A 302 -12.18 35.10 -11.83
C LYS A 302 -10.83 35.80 -11.68
N ARG A 303 -10.10 36.01 -12.78
CA ARG A 303 -8.77 36.61 -12.81
C ARG A 303 -8.73 37.87 -13.65
N ALA A 304 -9.88 38.55 -13.78
CA ALA A 304 -10.03 39.75 -14.60
C ALA A 304 -9.02 40.85 -14.23
N ASP A 305 -8.72 40.98 -12.94
CA ASP A 305 -7.74 41.89 -12.34
C ASP A 305 -6.29 41.60 -12.76
N LYS A 306 -6.02 40.40 -13.27
CA LYS A 306 -4.67 39.94 -13.65
C LYS A 306 -4.47 39.85 -15.17
N LEU A 307 -5.46 40.24 -15.96
CA LEU A 307 -5.34 40.28 -17.42
C LEU A 307 -4.60 41.55 -17.84
N SER A 308 -3.79 41.45 -18.88
CA SER A 308 -3.28 42.64 -19.55
C SER A 308 -4.43 43.42 -20.20
N GLU A 309 -4.24 44.72 -20.38
CA GLU A 309 -5.24 45.60 -21.00
C GLU A 309 -5.71 45.07 -22.37
N GLN A 310 -4.77 44.63 -23.22
CA GLN A 310 -5.08 44.05 -24.53
C GLN A 310 -5.99 42.81 -24.42
N ARG A 311 -5.68 41.90 -23.50
CA ARG A 311 -6.47 40.67 -23.31
C ARG A 311 -7.86 40.96 -22.78
N ARG A 312 -7.99 42.00 -21.97
CA ARG A 312 -9.28 42.46 -21.47
C ARG A 312 -10.12 43.04 -22.61
N ALA A 313 -9.52 43.93 -23.41
CA ALA A 313 -10.16 44.54 -24.58
C ALA A 313 -10.61 43.50 -25.62
N ASP A 314 -9.80 42.46 -25.88
CA ASP A 314 -10.15 41.36 -26.78
C ASP A 314 -11.45 40.66 -26.36
N LEU A 315 -11.68 40.51 -25.06
CA LEU A 315 -12.86 39.84 -24.50
C LEU A 315 -14.05 40.78 -24.34
N ASP A 316 -13.80 42.05 -24.04
CA ASP A 316 -14.82 43.11 -24.03
C ASP A 316 -15.47 43.23 -25.41
N THR A 317 -14.67 43.13 -26.48
CA THR A 317 -15.14 43.13 -27.87
C THR A 317 -16.10 41.97 -28.16
N LEU A 318 -15.97 40.87 -27.41
CA LEU A 318 -16.85 39.69 -27.51
C LEU A 318 -18.00 39.72 -26.48
N GLY A 319 -18.21 40.85 -25.81
CA GLY A 319 -19.30 41.05 -24.86
C GLY A 319 -19.19 40.17 -23.61
N ILE A 320 -17.97 39.84 -23.16
CA ILE A 320 -17.81 39.10 -21.91
C ILE A 320 -18.40 39.91 -20.74
N ARG A 321 -19.09 39.23 -19.84
CA ARG A 321 -19.53 39.80 -18.57
C ARG A 321 -18.52 39.40 -17.49
N TRP A 322 -17.86 40.41 -16.91
CA TRP A 322 -16.86 40.24 -15.85
C TRP A 322 -17.48 39.84 -14.52
#